data_AF-A0A964HYG6-F1
#
_entry.id   AF-A0A964HYG6-F1
#
_cell.length_a   1.000
_cell.length_b   1.000
_cell.length_c   1.000
_cell.angle_alpha   90.00
_cell.angle_beta   90.00
_cell.angle_gamma   90.00
#
_symmetry.space_group_name_H-M   'P 1'
#
loop_
_entity.id
_entity.type
_entity.pdbx_description
1 polymer ?
#
loop_
_entity_poly.entity_id
_entity_poly.type
_entity_poly.pdbx_seq_one_letter_code
_entity_poly.pdbx_strand_id
1 'polypeptide(L)'
;MPEGHVVHRQARQLTQAFKDEPVGVTSPQGRFTAGAKVLDGETFAKAEARGKHLFIEFDNRRWIHIHLGLYGKWQFGKGIETDDNGLIRLRITSATNFAQLRGPAVCEVVTDDEMAAVLARIGPDPIHKQADPS
;
A
#
# COMPACT_ATOMS: atom_id res chain seq x y z
N MET A 1 9.05 -13.87 8.19
CA MET A 1 8.42 -13.49 6.91
C MET A 1 6.96 -13.21 7.21
N PRO A 2 6.38 -12.06 6.83
CA PRO A 2 4.94 -11.85 7.00
C PRO A 2 4.21 -12.91 6.18
N GLU A 3 3.45 -13.76 6.87
CA GLU A 3 2.58 -14.75 6.25
C GLU A 3 1.47 -14.03 5.45
N GLY A 4 0.87 -14.68 4.44
CA GLY A 4 -0.15 -14.05 3.58
C GLY A 4 -1.28 -13.38 4.38
N HIS A 5 -1.69 -14.00 5.49
CA HIS A 5 -2.69 -13.45 6.40
C HIS A 5 -2.33 -12.04 6.95
N VAL A 6 -1.04 -11.73 7.10
CA VAL A 6 -0.57 -10.42 7.58
C VAL A 6 -0.88 -9.33 6.55
N VAL A 7 -0.62 -9.64 5.27
CA VAL A 7 -0.83 -8.71 4.16
C VAL A 7 -2.32 -8.43 3.97
N HIS A 8 -3.17 -9.46 4.04
CA HIS A 8 -4.63 -9.27 4.02
C HIS A 8 -5.12 -8.41 5.19
N ARG A 9 -4.59 -8.61 6.40
CA ARG A 9 -4.95 -7.78 7.55
C ARG A 9 -4.55 -6.32 7.32
N GLN A 10 -3.35 -6.07 6.79
CA GLN A 10 -2.87 -4.71 6.49
C GLN A 10 -3.71 -4.04 5.39
N ALA A 11 -4.08 -4.77 4.34
CA ALA A 11 -4.98 -4.27 3.30
C ALA A 11 -6.32 -3.79 3.87
N ARG A 12 -6.91 -4.59 4.79
CA ARG A 12 -8.15 -4.21 5.48
C ARG A 12 -7.95 -2.99 6.38
N GLN A 13 -6.85 -2.93 7.14
CA GLN A 13 -6.56 -1.80 8.01
C GLN A 13 -6.35 -0.49 7.23
N LEU A 14 -5.63 -0.55 6.11
CA LEU A 14 -5.44 0.60 5.22
C LEU A 14 -6.78 1.07 4.64
N THR A 15 -7.57 0.15 4.09
CA THR A 15 -8.90 0.47 3.54
C THR A 15 -9.80 1.08 4.61
N GLN A 16 -9.84 0.52 5.81
CA GLN A 16 -10.63 1.06 6.91
C GLN A 16 -10.20 2.47 7.34
N ALA A 17 -8.89 2.77 7.26
CA ALA A 17 -8.33 4.03 7.73
C ALA A 17 -8.45 5.18 6.71
N PHE A 18 -8.54 4.87 5.41
CA PHE A 18 -8.35 5.87 4.36
C PHE A 18 -9.37 5.83 3.21
N LYS A 19 -10.22 4.80 3.10
CA LYS A 19 -11.14 4.67 1.96
C LYS A 19 -12.03 5.90 1.79
N ASP A 20 -12.16 6.34 0.54
CA ASP A 20 -12.97 7.48 0.09
C ASP A 20 -12.50 8.84 0.67
N GLU A 21 -11.27 8.92 1.19
CA GLU A 21 -10.65 10.15 1.70
C GLU A 21 -9.47 10.59 0.81
N PRO A 22 -9.28 11.90 0.57
CA PRO A 22 -8.03 12.42 0.05
C PRO A 22 -6.92 12.23 1.10
N VAL A 23 -5.75 11.73 0.66
CA VAL A 23 -4.65 11.42 1.56
C VAL A 23 -3.38 12.18 1.22
N GLY A 24 -2.64 12.59 2.25
CA GLY A 24 -1.25 13.00 2.10
C GLY A 24 -0.36 11.78 1.89
N VAL A 25 0.51 11.82 0.88
CA VAL A 25 1.45 10.74 0.55
C VAL A 25 2.86 11.30 0.51
N THR A 26 3.72 10.84 1.41
CA THR A 26 5.10 11.33 1.51
C THR A 26 6.11 10.19 1.57
N SER A 27 7.37 10.49 1.23
CA SER A 27 8.51 9.58 1.38
C SER A 27 9.61 10.24 2.19
N PRO A 28 9.57 10.16 3.54
CA PRO A 28 10.59 10.80 4.39
C PRO A 28 12.02 10.35 4.11
N GLN A 29 12.23 9.06 3.81
CA GLN A 29 13.54 8.53 3.42
C GLN A 29 13.94 8.93 1.97
N GLY A 30 13.03 9.52 1.20
CA GLY A 30 13.27 10.00 -0.16
C GLY A 30 13.23 8.93 -1.26
N ARG A 31 13.09 7.65 -0.91
CA ARG A 31 13.21 6.53 -1.87
C ARG A 31 11.91 6.17 -2.59
N PHE A 32 10.83 6.89 -2.30
CA PHE A 32 9.54 6.81 -2.99
C PHE A 32 9.04 8.22 -3.38
N THR A 33 9.91 9.23 -3.40
CA THR A 33 9.52 10.63 -3.65
C THR A 33 8.79 10.84 -4.98
N ALA A 34 9.22 10.16 -6.04
CA ALA A 34 8.56 10.26 -7.34
C ALA A 34 7.11 9.73 -7.30
N GLY A 35 6.89 8.59 -6.62
CA GLY A 35 5.56 8.04 -6.43
C GLY A 35 4.69 8.90 -5.52
N ALA A 36 5.26 9.37 -4.41
CA ALA A 36 4.59 10.30 -3.50
C ALA A 36 4.10 11.56 -4.22
N LYS A 37 4.93 12.17 -5.07
CA LYS A 37 4.53 13.36 -5.85
C LYS A 37 3.32 13.14 -6.75
N VAL A 38 3.12 11.91 -7.25
CA VAL A 38 1.99 11.58 -8.13
C VAL A 38 0.72 11.26 -7.35
N LEU A 39 0.85 10.83 -6.10
CA LEU A 39 -0.26 10.32 -5.29
C LEU A 39 -0.67 11.25 -4.15
N ASP A 40 0.14 12.24 -3.83
CA ASP A 40 -0.16 13.21 -2.77
C ASP A 40 -1.42 14.02 -3.11
N GLY A 41 -2.39 14.00 -2.21
CA GLY A 41 -3.70 14.64 -2.37
C GLY A 41 -4.75 13.80 -3.11
N GLU A 42 -4.38 12.63 -3.65
CA GLU A 42 -5.33 11.75 -4.33
C GLU A 42 -6.25 11.02 -3.35
N THR A 43 -7.43 10.62 -3.84
CA THR A 43 -8.38 9.83 -3.07
C THR A 43 -7.93 8.38 -2.99
N PHE A 44 -7.84 7.84 -1.77
CA PHE A 44 -7.57 6.43 -1.52
C PHE A 44 -8.85 5.62 -1.77
N ALA A 45 -8.84 4.74 -2.78
CA ALA A 45 -10.03 3.95 -3.13
C ALA A 45 -10.13 2.67 -2.29
N LYS A 46 -9.09 1.83 -2.32
CA LYS A 46 -9.01 0.59 -1.53
C LYS A 46 -7.59 0.07 -1.45
N ALA A 47 -7.34 -0.83 -0.51
CA ALA A 47 -6.16 -1.69 -0.54
C ALA A 47 -6.56 -3.15 -0.60
N GLU A 48 -5.82 -3.92 -1.36
CA GLU A 48 -6.05 -5.35 -1.56
C GLU A 48 -4.76 -6.15 -1.50
N ALA A 49 -4.87 -7.36 -0.96
CA ALA A 49 -3.78 -8.32 -0.95
C ALA A 49 -3.99 -9.35 -2.06
N ARG A 50 -2.88 -9.76 -2.66
CA ARG A 50 -2.76 -10.86 -3.63
C ARG A 50 -1.54 -11.69 -3.21
N GLY A 51 -1.79 -12.71 -2.40
CA GLY A 51 -0.78 -13.56 -1.78
C GLY A 51 0.10 -12.75 -0.82
N LYS A 52 1.36 -12.55 -1.19
CA LYS A 52 2.34 -11.78 -0.40
C LYS A 52 2.47 -10.33 -0.83
N HIS A 53 1.67 -9.91 -1.81
CA HIS A 53 1.71 -8.58 -2.38
C HIS A 53 0.52 -7.77 -1.91
N LEU A 54 0.77 -6.50 -1.60
CA LEU A 54 -0.22 -5.51 -1.24
C LEU A 54 -0.30 -4.49 -2.37
N PHE A 55 -1.52 -4.17 -2.79
CA PHE A 55 -1.82 -3.14 -3.76
C PHE A 55 -2.72 -2.10 -3.12
N ILE A 56 -2.43 -0.82 -3.34
CA ILE A 56 -3.23 0.31 -2.85
C ILE A 56 -3.71 1.10 -4.06
N GLU A 57 -5.01 1.14 -4.30
CA GLU A 57 -5.65 1.85 -5.41
C GLU A 57 -5.96 3.29 -5.04
N PHE A 58 -5.74 4.19 -6.01
CA PHE A 58 -6.15 5.58 -5.97
C PHE A 58 -7.05 5.90 -7.17
N ASP A 59 -7.93 6.89 -7.02
CA ASP A 59 -8.94 7.24 -8.04
C ASP A 59 -8.33 7.70 -9.38
N ASN A 60 -7.08 8.16 -9.39
CA ASN A 60 -6.35 8.54 -10.60
C ASN A 60 -5.82 7.33 -11.42
N ARG A 61 -6.34 6.12 -11.17
CA ARG A 61 -5.96 4.87 -11.85
C ARG A 61 -4.47 4.57 -11.70
N ARG A 62 -3.98 4.77 -10.48
CA ARG A 62 -2.64 4.39 -10.06
C ARG A 62 -2.73 3.51 -8.83
N TRP A 63 -1.76 2.62 -8.74
CA TRP A 63 -1.62 1.71 -7.64
C TRP A 63 -0.27 1.89 -6.98
N ILE A 64 -0.18 1.68 -5.67
CA ILE A 64 1.10 1.37 -5.04
C ILE A 64 1.22 -0.14 -4.93
N HIS A 65 2.23 -0.73 -5.55
CA HIS A 65 2.61 -2.12 -5.35
C HIS A 65 3.64 -2.23 -4.22
N ILE A 66 3.33 -3.07 -3.23
CA ILE A 66 4.18 -3.31 -2.07
C ILE A 66 4.43 -4.80 -1.90
N HIS A 67 5.69 -5.15 -1.72
CA HIS A 67 6.11 -6.45 -1.21
C HIS A 67 7.00 -6.22 0.01
N LEU A 68 6.57 -6.74 1.17
CA LEU A 68 7.26 -6.47 2.43
C LEU A 68 8.64 -7.14 2.52
N GLY A 69 8.81 -8.32 1.91
CA GLY A 69 10.02 -9.11 2.11
C GLY A 69 10.23 -9.47 3.59
N LEU A 70 11.50 -9.61 4.00
CA LEU A 70 11.85 -10.07 5.35
C LEU A 70 11.67 -9.00 6.43
N TYR A 71 11.98 -7.74 6.10
CA TYR A 71 12.07 -6.64 7.08
C TYR A 71 10.91 -5.64 6.98
N GLY A 72 10.09 -5.74 5.95
CA GLY A 72 9.00 -4.81 5.70
C GLY A 72 7.95 -4.86 6.80
N LYS A 73 7.55 -3.69 7.30
CA LYS A 73 6.49 -3.56 8.30
C LYS A 73 5.72 -2.26 8.16
N TRP A 74 4.44 -2.34 8.51
CA TRP A 74 3.55 -1.20 8.66
C TRP A 74 3.40 -0.82 10.13
N GLN A 75 3.30 0.49 10.38
CA GLN A 75 2.85 1.07 11.64
C GLN A 75 1.61 1.92 11.34
N PHE A 76 0.59 1.79 12.18
CA PHE A 76 -0.67 2.53 12.07
C PHE A 76 -0.91 3.33 13.35
N GLY A 77 -1.54 4.49 13.23
CA GLY A 77 -1.92 5.30 14.39
C GLY A 77 -2.88 6.42 14.02
N LYS A 78 -3.21 7.23 15.03
CA LYS A 78 -4.10 8.39 14.89
C LYS A 78 -3.35 9.70 15.03
N GLY A 79 -3.89 10.76 14.46
CA GLY A 79 -3.32 12.10 14.48
C GLY A 79 -2.14 12.25 13.51
N ILE A 80 -1.31 13.26 13.77
CA ILE A 80 -0.14 13.59 12.95
C ILE A 80 1.09 13.01 13.66
N GLU A 81 1.69 11.97 13.09
CA GLU A 81 2.98 11.43 13.56
C GLU A 81 4.12 12.33 13.06
N THR A 82 4.98 12.78 13.96
CA THR A 82 6.00 13.80 13.68
C THR A 82 7.43 13.26 13.71
N ASP A 83 7.66 12.01 14.12
CA ASP A 83 9.01 11.45 14.20
C ASP A 83 9.44 10.70 12.93
N ASP A 84 10.40 11.31 12.22
CA ASP A 84 11.03 10.80 11.01
C ASP A 84 12.44 10.33 11.35
N ASN A 85 12.57 9.18 12.00
CA ASN A 85 13.84 8.48 12.25
C ASN A 85 14.62 8.07 10.97
N GLY A 86 14.34 8.66 9.79
CA GLY A 86 15.03 8.40 8.52
C GLY A 86 14.73 7.04 7.84
N LEU A 87 13.84 6.23 8.41
CA LEU A 87 13.57 4.86 7.94
C LEU A 87 12.23 4.69 7.21
N ILE A 88 11.43 5.75 7.10
CA ILE A 88 10.07 5.67 6.54
C ILE A 88 10.16 5.75 5.01
N ARG A 89 9.81 4.64 4.35
CA ARG A 89 9.76 4.55 2.89
C ARG A 89 8.56 5.31 2.33
N LEU A 90 7.40 5.09 2.93
CA LEU A 90 6.11 5.63 2.52
C LEU A 90 5.33 5.98 3.79
N ARG A 91 4.73 7.17 3.81
CA ARG A 91 3.76 7.61 4.80
C ARG A 91 2.48 8.01 4.08
N ILE A 92 1.35 7.53 4.57
CA ILE A 92 0.01 7.92 4.17
C ILE A 92 -0.66 8.57 5.38
N THR A 93 -1.27 9.74 5.20
CA THR A 93 -1.95 10.49 6.25
C THR A 93 -3.32 10.97 5.79
N SER A 94 -4.31 10.94 6.67
CA SER A 94 -5.55 11.70 6.52
C SER A 94 -5.71 12.67 7.68
N ALA A 95 -6.89 13.29 7.80
CA ALA A 95 -7.18 14.19 8.92
C ALA A 95 -7.05 13.51 10.29
N THR A 96 -7.26 12.20 10.38
CA THR A 96 -7.32 11.48 11.67
C THR A 96 -6.39 10.27 11.78
N ASN A 97 -5.87 9.75 10.67
CA ASN A 97 -5.09 8.52 10.65
C ASN A 97 -3.73 8.71 9.98
N PHE A 98 -2.76 7.87 10.36
CA PHE A 98 -1.54 7.69 9.62
C PHE A 98 -1.19 6.21 9.46
N ALA A 99 -0.49 5.90 8.37
CA ALA A 99 0.16 4.63 8.15
C ALA A 99 1.58 4.85 7.61
N GLN A 100 2.56 4.14 8.16
CA GLN A 100 3.96 4.24 7.77
C GLN A 100 4.53 2.88 7.42
N LEU A 101 5.19 2.83 6.27
CA LEU A 101 5.87 1.64 5.76
C LEU A 101 7.38 1.82 5.90
N ARG A 102 8.04 0.81 6.48
CA ARG A 102 9.50 0.75 6.63
C ARG A 102 10.03 -0.54 6.01
N GLY A 103 11.19 -0.43 5.35
CA GLY A 103 11.95 -1.57 4.84
C GLY A 103 11.25 -2.54 3.87
N PRO A 104 10.31 -2.12 2.99
CA PRO A 104 9.74 -3.05 2.03
C PRO A 104 10.80 -3.48 1.00
N ALA A 105 10.64 -4.69 0.45
CA ALA A 105 11.43 -5.15 -0.68
C ALA A 105 11.02 -4.46 -2.00
N VAL A 106 9.72 -4.17 -2.16
CA VAL A 106 9.16 -3.42 -3.29
C VAL A 106 8.20 -2.35 -2.78
N CYS A 107 8.27 -1.15 -3.35
CA CYS A 107 7.37 -0.03 -3.10
C CYS A 107 7.43 0.89 -4.31
N GLU A 108 6.50 0.73 -5.24
CA GLU A 108 6.50 1.43 -6.53
C GLU A 108 5.08 1.78 -6.96
N VAL A 109 4.96 2.83 -7.78
CA VAL A 109 3.69 3.18 -8.41
C VAL A 109 3.58 2.39 -9.70
N VAL A 110 2.43 1.76 -9.90
CA VAL A 110 2.11 0.98 -11.10
C VAL A 110 0.77 1.42 -11.67
N THR A 111 0.64 1.26 -12.98
CA THR A 111 -0.61 1.38 -13.73
C THR A 111 -1.45 0.11 -13.60
N ASP A 112 -2.69 0.14 -14.09
CA ASP A 112 -3.55 -1.04 -14.18
C ASP A 112 -2.88 -2.19 -14.96
N ASP A 113 -2.25 -1.87 -16.10
CA ASP A 113 -1.59 -2.86 -16.96
C ASP A 113 -0.36 -3.48 -16.27
N GLU A 114 0.45 -2.66 -15.60
CA GLU A 114 1.60 -3.15 -14.83
C GLU A 114 1.18 -3.99 -13.62
N MET A 115 0.11 -3.58 -12.93
CA MET A 115 -0.48 -4.38 -11.85
C MET A 115 -0.94 -5.75 -12.38
N ALA A 116 -1.65 -5.80 -13.51
CA ALA A 116 -2.06 -7.04 -14.14
C ALA A 116 -0.85 -7.93 -14.52
N ALA A 117 0.21 -7.33 -15.07
CA ALA A 117 1.45 -8.04 -15.41
C ALA A 117 2.14 -8.61 -14.16
N VAL A 118 2.14 -7.88 -13.04
CA VAL A 118 2.64 -8.38 -11.75
C VAL A 118 1.83 -9.59 -11.28
N LEU A 119 0.51 -9.52 -11.33
CA LEU A 119 -0.38 -10.61 -10.92
C LEU A 119 -0.18 -11.87 -11.77
N ALA A 120 -0.04 -11.72 -13.08
CA ALA A 120 0.21 -12.83 -14.00
C ALA A 120 1.50 -13.60 -13.66
N ARG A 121 2.52 -12.91 -13.13
CA ARG A 121 3.80 -13.52 -12.74
C ARG A 121 3.79 -14.24 -11.40
N ILE A 122 2.93 -13.83 -10.46
CA ILE A 122 2.88 -14.38 -9.10
C ILE A 122 2.06 -15.68 -9.03
N GLY A 123 1.12 -15.88 -9.96
CA GLY A 123 0.18 -17.02 -9.93
C GLY A 123 -1.00 -16.77 -8.98
N PRO A 124 -2.01 -17.68 -8.96
CA PRO A 124 -3.25 -17.48 -8.20
C PRO A 124 -3.02 -17.46 -6.68
N ASP A 125 -3.69 -16.54 -5.99
CA ASP A 125 -3.63 -16.41 -4.53
C ASP A 125 -4.57 -17.44 -3.85
N PRO A 126 -4.06 -18.34 -2.99
CA PRO A 126 -4.88 -19.35 -2.32
C PRO A 126 -5.98 -18.79 -1.40
N ILE A 127 -5.83 -17.56 -0.90
CA ILE A 127 -6.81 -16.92 0.01
C ILE A 127 -7.89 -16.16 -0.79
N HIS A 128 -7.59 -15.79 -2.04
CA HIS A 128 -8.55 -15.14 -2.91
C HIS A 128 -9.44 -16.21 -3.53
N LYS A 129 -10.70 -16.31 -3.08
CA LYS A 129 -11.72 -17.04 -3.85
C LYS A 129 -11.74 -16.38 -5.23
N GLN A 130 -11.41 -17.11 -6.29
CA GLN A 130 -11.78 -16.69 -7.64
C GLN A 130 -13.29 -16.43 -7.56
N ALA A 131 -13.70 -15.19 -7.87
CA ALA A 131 -15.11 -14.96 -8.11
C ALA A 131 -15.46 -15.84 -9.32
N ASP A 132 -16.32 -16.82 -9.10
CA ASP A 132 -16.87 -17.65 -10.16
C ASP A 132 -17.43 -16.73 -11.25
N PRO A 133 -16.97 -16.84 -12.51
CA PRO A 133 -17.66 -16.18 -13.61
C PRO A 133 -19.01 -16.90 -13.77
N SER A 134 -20.09 -16.16 -13.51
CA SER A 134 -21.45 -16.55 -13.89
C SER A 134 -21.60 -16.51 -15.41
#